data_AF-A0A956UTI5-F1
#
_entry.id   AF-A0A956UTI5-F1
#
_cell.length_a   1.000
_cell.length_b   1.000
_cell.length_c   1.000
_cell.angle_alpha   90.00
_cell.angle_beta   90.00
_cell.angle_gamma   90.00
#
_symmetry.space_group_name_H-M   'P 1'
#
loop_
_entity.id
_entity.type
_entity.pdbx_description
1 polymer ?
#
loop_
_entity_poly.entity_id
_entity_poly.type
_entity_poly.pdbx_seq_one_letter_code
_entity_poly.pdbx_strand_id
1 'polypeptide(L)'
;MADEAPLQINPARERAVKRSLVRNAVLWGPVFLATVCALVYFTYDRITGPEHGGTWFLTGVLTFFSIVFLVPALGAVRDLRRGPTEVSGTVARKWTKRDSFVIKSWYIRVGRNIYRGDQETLGDIIAGDVVTLRLYRHSGVVLAIRRETPPEPVEPEEQDGPPPQPEEPIQPRSRAVRPEF
;
A
#
# COMPACT_ATOMS: atom_id res chain seq x y z
N MET A 1 -19.73 9.44 19.81
CA MET A 1 -18.75 8.35 20.02
C MET A 1 -19.29 7.13 19.30
N ALA A 2 -18.94 6.94 18.03
CA ALA A 2 -19.35 5.76 17.28
C ALA A 2 -18.59 4.55 17.82
N ASP A 3 -19.31 3.47 18.02
CA ASP A 3 -18.86 2.21 18.60
C ASP A 3 -17.65 1.66 17.83
N GLU A 4 -16.43 1.82 18.38
CA GLU A 4 -15.18 1.24 17.88
C GLU A 4 -15.17 -0.27 18.16
N ALA A 5 -16.19 -1.00 17.69
CA ALA A 5 -16.16 -2.45 17.76
C ALA A 5 -14.88 -2.91 17.04
N PRO A 6 -14.00 -3.72 17.65
CA PRO A 6 -12.79 -4.17 16.97
C PRO A 6 -13.16 -4.90 15.69
N LEU A 7 -12.42 -4.66 14.62
CA LEU A 7 -12.55 -5.39 13.35
C LEU A 7 -12.48 -6.89 13.63
N GLN A 8 -13.59 -7.61 13.50
CA GLN A 8 -13.62 -9.05 13.77
C GLN A 8 -12.74 -9.77 12.75
N ILE A 9 -11.66 -10.35 13.26
CA ILE A 9 -10.73 -11.14 12.44
C ILE A 9 -11.22 -12.58 12.49
N ASN A 10 -11.43 -13.17 11.31
CA ASN A 10 -11.61 -14.62 11.24
C ASN A 10 -10.28 -15.31 11.64
N PRO A 11 -10.22 -16.05 12.76
CA PRO A 11 -8.98 -16.64 13.26
C PRO A 11 -8.38 -17.67 12.30
N ALA A 12 -9.21 -18.34 11.49
CA ALA A 12 -8.74 -19.29 10.47
C ALA A 12 -7.96 -18.56 9.36
N ARG A 13 -8.42 -17.37 8.98
CA ARG A 13 -7.77 -16.54 7.97
C ARG A 13 -6.47 -15.94 8.46
N GLU A 14 -6.43 -15.45 9.70
CA GLU A 14 -5.20 -14.94 10.27
C GLU A 14 -4.09 -16.00 10.25
N ARG A 15 -4.44 -17.26 10.57
CA ARG A 15 -3.53 -18.41 10.47
C ARG A 15 -3.12 -18.70 9.03
N ALA A 16 -4.03 -18.64 8.06
CA ALA A 16 -3.72 -18.86 6.65
C ALA A 16 -2.74 -17.80 6.10
N VAL A 17 -2.98 -16.52 6.40
CA VAL A 17 -2.09 -15.42 6.02
C VAL A 17 -0.74 -15.57 6.71
N LYS A 18 -0.70 -15.83 8.02
CA LYS A 18 0.55 -16.13 8.75
C LYS A 18 1.30 -17.30 8.13
N ARG A 19 0.63 -18.39 7.76
CA ARG A 19 1.26 -19.55 7.12
C ARG A 19 1.86 -19.19 5.75
N SER A 20 1.19 -18.33 4.98
CA SER A 20 1.72 -17.83 3.71
C SER A 20 2.96 -16.96 3.93
N LEU A 21 2.94 -16.05 4.92
CA LEU A 21 4.10 -15.23 5.30
C LEU A 21 5.27 -16.10 5.79
N VAL A 22 5.00 -17.09 6.65
CA VAL A 22 6.01 -18.04 7.15
C VAL A 22 6.58 -18.87 6.01
N ARG A 23 5.75 -19.40 5.12
CA ARG A 23 6.23 -20.14 3.93
C ARG A 23 7.15 -19.27 3.09
N ASN A 24 6.79 -18.01 2.87
CA ASN A 24 7.61 -17.08 2.11
C ASN A 24 8.94 -16.80 2.83
N ALA A 25 8.90 -16.59 4.15
CA ALA A 25 10.10 -16.39 4.97
C ALA A 25 11.01 -17.63 5.01
N VAL A 26 10.44 -18.84 5.07
CA VAL A 26 11.17 -20.10 5.07
C VAL A 26 11.75 -20.41 3.68
N LEU A 27 11.07 -20.01 2.60
CA LEU A 27 11.55 -20.24 1.25
C LEU A 27 12.65 -19.26 0.86
N TRP A 28 12.50 -17.98 1.19
CA TRP A 28 13.47 -16.93 0.82
C TRP A 28 14.53 -16.65 1.88
N GLY A 29 14.28 -16.95 3.15
CA GLY A 29 15.20 -16.69 4.26
C GLY A 29 16.54 -17.42 4.14
N PRO A 30 16.55 -18.75 3.90
CA PRO A 30 17.79 -19.50 3.68
C PRO A 30 18.54 -19.04 2.43
N VAL A 31 17.83 -18.71 1.35
CA VAL A 31 18.43 -18.19 0.11
C VAL A 31 19.11 -16.85 0.39
N PHE A 32 18.42 -15.93 1.06
CA PHE A 32 19.00 -14.66 1.49
C PHE A 32 20.24 -14.86 2.36
N LEU A 33 20.15 -15.75 3.36
CA LEU A 33 21.27 -16.03 4.27
C LEU A 33 22.47 -16.61 3.52
N ALA A 34 22.26 -17.57 2.62
CA ALA A 34 23.31 -18.13 1.77
C ALA A 34 23.96 -17.06 0.90
N THR A 35 23.16 -16.15 0.33
CA THR A 35 23.64 -15.05 -0.51
C THR A 35 24.51 -14.07 0.29
N VAL A 36 24.09 -13.74 1.52
CA VAL A 36 24.85 -12.87 2.43
C VAL A 36 26.14 -13.55 2.88
N CYS A 37 26.10 -14.83 3.26
CA CYS A 37 27.29 -15.58 3.64
C CYS A 37 28.29 -15.67 2.48
N ALA A 38 27.81 -15.93 1.27
CA ALA A 38 28.64 -15.93 0.06
C ALA A 38 29.23 -14.53 -0.19
N LEU A 39 28.42 -13.47 -0.08
CA LEU A 39 28.90 -12.10 -0.25
C LEU A 39 30.02 -11.77 0.75
N VAL A 40 29.85 -12.10 2.03
CA VAL A 40 30.86 -11.87 3.07
C VAL A 40 32.12 -12.67 2.78
N TYR A 41 31.98 -13.96 2.45
CA TYR A 41 33.11 -14.83 2.10
C TYR A 41 33.90 -14.29 0.90
N PHE A 42 33.24 -14.03 -0.23
CA PHE A 42 33.91 -13.54 -1.44
C PHE A 42 34.49 -12.14 -1.29
N THR A 43 33.87 -11.29 -0.47
CA THR A 43 34.43 -9.96 -0.16
C THR A 43 35.69 -10.10 0.70
N TYR A 44 35.67 -10.97 1.71
CA TYR A 44 36.82 -11.22 2.57
C TYR A 44 37.99 -11.87 1.81
N ASP A 45 37.70 -12.91 1.02
CA ASP A 45 38.65 -13.59 0.14
C ASP A 45 39.27 -12.60 -0.85
N ARG A 46 38.48 -11.69 -1.43
CA ARG A 46 39.01 -10.70 -2.37
C ARG A 46 39.97 -9.70 -1.73
N ILE A 47 39.77 -9.36 -0.46
CA ILE A 47 40.58 -8.35 0.26
C ILE A 47 41.85 -8.99 0.85
N THR A 48 41.79 -10.26 1.25
CA THR A 48 42.83 -10.92 2.08
C THR A 48 43.53 -12.09 1.36
N GLY A 49 42.96 -12.58 0.27
CA GLY A 49 43.41 -13.78 -0.43
C GLY A 49 44.66 -13.54 -1.29
N PRO A 50 45.67 -14.44 -1.23
CA PRO A 50 46.92 -14.33 -1.98
C PRO A 50 46.74 -14.56 -3.49
N GLU A 51 45.79 -15.41 -3.86
CA GLU A 51 45.31 -15.58 -5.23
C GLU A 51 43.88 -15.03 -5.27
N HIS A 52 43.65 -13.95 -5.99
CA HIS A 52 42.37 -13.24 -6.04
C HIS A 52 41.30 -14.05 -6.80
N GLY A 53 40.88 -15.20 -6.27
CA GLY A 53 39.98 -16.15 -6.90
C GLY A 53 38.57 -15.59 -7.15
N GLY A 54 38.13 -14.62 -6.35
CA GLY A 54 36.90 -13.86 -6.57
C GLY A 54 37.06 -12.70 -7.57
N THR A 55 36.18 -12.59 -8.57
CA THR A 55 36.08 -11.38 -9.39
C THR A 55 35.22 -10.32 -8.70
N TRP A 56 35.60 -9.04 -8.81
CA TRP A 56 34.74 -7.92 -8.37
C TRP A 56 33.35 -7.96 -9.01
N PHE A 57 33.25 -8.55 -10.19
CA PHE A 57 31.99 -8.85 -10.86
C PHE A 57 31.09 -9.76 -10.00
N LEU A 58 31.59 -10.92 -9.52
CA LEU A 58 30.82 -11.84 -8.69
C LEU A 58 30.36 -11.17 -7.37
N THR A 59 31.23 -10.39 -6.73
CA THR A 59 30.88 -9.62 -5.53
C THR A 59 29.77 -8.60 -5.81
N GLY A 60 29.84 -7.91 -6.94
CA GLY A 60 28.79 -6.99 -7.39
C GLY A 60 27.45 -7.69 -7.62
N VAL A 61 27.46 -8.85 -8.29
CA VAL A 61 26.27 -9.68 -8.52
C VAL A 61 25.67 -10.17 -7.19
N LEU A 62 26.48 -10.67 -6.27
CA LEU A 62 26.06 -11.10 -4.93
C LEU A 62 25.49 -9.94 -4.11
N THR A 63 26.06 -8.73 -4.23
CA THR A 63 25.56 -7.52 -3.57
C THR A 63 24.17 -7.16 -4.10
N PHE A 64 24.01 -7.15 -5.43
CA PHE A 64 22.72 -6.90 -6.06
C PHE A 64 21.65 -7.90 -5.58
N PHE A 65 21.94 -9.20 -5.62
CA PHE A 65 21.00 -10.21 -5.15
C PHE A 65 20.71 -10.09 -3.65
N SER A 66 21.72 -9.80 -2.83
CA SER A 66 21.53 -9.57 -1.40
C SER A 66 20.52 -8.45 -1.14
N ILE A 67 20.62 -7.33 -1.89
CA ILE A 67 19.66 -6.21 -1.78
C ILE A 67 18.26 -6.63 -2.22
N VAL A 68 18.14 -7.33 -3.35
CA VAL A 68 16.84 -7.79 -3.88
C VAL A 68 16.13 -8.71 -2.89
N PHE A 69 16.87 -9.64 -2.25
CA PHE A 69 16.30 -10.57 -1.27
C PHE A 69 16.14 -9.97 0.13
N LEU A 70 16.85 -8.88 0.45
CA LEU A 70 16.77 -8.19 1.75
C LEU A 70 15.37 -7.62 2.00
N VAL A 71 14.78 -6.96 1.00
CA VAL A 71 13.47 -6.31 1.12
C VAL A 71 12.36 -7.29 1.51
N PRO A 72 12.13 -8.41 0.80
CA PRO A 72 11.10 -9.38 1.18
C PRO A 72 11.40 -10.09 2.50
N ALA A 73 12.68 -10.38 2.81
CA ALA A 73 13.06 -11.01 4.07
C ALA A 73 12.81 -10.10 5.28
N LEU A 74 13.28 -8.85 5.24
CA LEU A 74 13.05 -7.88 6.30
C LEU A 74 11.58 -7.50 6.45
N GLY A 75 10.84 -7.40 5.33
CA GLY A 75 9.41 -7.13 5.35
C GLY A 75 8.63 -8.21 6.11
N ALA A 76 8.89 -9.48 5.79
CA ALA A 76 8.24 -10.61 6.47
C ALA A 76 8.59 -10.66 7.97
N VAL A 77 9.87 -10.48 8.33
CA VAL A 77 10.30 -10.47 9.73
C VAL A 77 9.70 -9.31 10.51
N ARG A 78 9.66 -8.10 9.92
CA ARG A 78 9.06 -6.92 10.56
C ARG A 78 7.55 -7.10 10.77
N ASP A 79 6.85 -7.68 9.80
CA ASP A 79 5.43 -7.97 9.91
C ASP A 79 5.14 -9.01 11.00
N LEU A 80 5.96 -10.06 11.10
CA LEU A 80 5.82 -11.07 12.16
C LEU A 80 6.08 -10.49 13.55
N ARG A 81 7.00 -9.52 13.67
CA ARG A 81 7.35 -8.89 14.96
C ARG A 81 6.34 -7.83 15.40
N ARG A 82 5.87 -6.97 14.49
CA ARG A 82 5.00 -5.83 14.81
C ARG A 82 3.51 -6.16 14.81
N GLY A 83 3.13 -7.27 14.18
CA GLY A 83 1.73 -7.64 14.06
C GLY A 83 0.95 -6.73 13.09
N PRO A 84 -0.37 -6.94 13.00
CA PRO A 84 -1.22 -6.17 12.11
C PRO A 84 -1.46 -4.75 12.64
N THR A 85 -1.54 -3.78 11.72
CA THR A 85 -1.85 -2.37 11.98
C THR A 85 -3.16 -2.00 11.31
N GLU A 86 -3.89 -1.05 11.88
CA GLU A 86 -5.11 -0.50 11.29
C GLU A 86 -4.82 0.79 10.52
N VAL A 87 -5.43 0.92 9.34
CA VAL A 87 -5.26 2.06 8.43
C VAL A 87 -6.62 2.41 7.84
N SER A 88 -7.05 3.65 8.02
CA SER A 88 -8.29 4.18 7.45
C SER A 88 -8.00 5.04 6.21
N GLY A 89 -8.89 5.02 5.24
CA GLY A 89 -8.83 5.94 4.10
C GLY A 89 -9.79 5.59 2.97
N THR A 90 -9.83 6.46 1.98
CA THR A 90 -10.69 6.30 0.80
C THR A 90 -10.06 5.41 -0.25
N VAL A 91 -10.85 4.48 -0.79
CA VAL A 91 -10.45 3.60 -1.89
C VAL A 91 -10.43 4.40 -3.19
N ALA A 92 -9.24 4.69 -3.69
CA ALA A 92 -9.07 5.42 -4.95
C ALA A 92 -9.34 4.53 -6.17
N ARG A 93 -8.89 3.27 -6.13
CA ARG A 93 -9.01 2.33 -7.25
C ARG A 93 -8.99 0.89 -6.76
N LYS A 94 -9.73 0.03 -7.46
CA LYS A 94 -9.70 -1.42 -7.29
C LYS A 94 -9.38 -2.10 -8.62
N TRP A 95 -8.52 -3.11 -8.59
CA TRP A 95 -8.21 -3.94 -9.75
C TRP A 95 -7.91 -5.37 -9.32
N THR A 96 -7.86 -6.26 -10.29
CA THR A 96 -7.55 -7.66 -10.04
C THR A 96 -6.39 -8.10 -10.92
N LYS A 97 -5.46 -8.83 -10.33
CA LYS A 97 -4.35 -9.45 -11.06
C LYS A 97 -4.47 -10.96 -10.91
N ARG A 98 -4.30 -11.67 -12.02
CA ARG A 98 -4.26 -13.13 -12.03
C ARG A 98 -2.81 -13.54 -11.79
N ASP A 99 -2.48 -13.90 -10.55
CA ASP A 99 -1.11 -14.29 -10.19
C ASP A 99 -0.85 -15.79 -10.51
N SER A 100 -1.89 -16.58 -10.80
CA SER A 100 -1.78 -17.96 -11.30
C SER A 100 -3.05 -18.39 -12.06
N PHE A 101 -3.02 -19.49 -12.83
CA PHE A 101 -4.19 -20.01 -13.54
C PHE A 101 -5.43 -20.19 -12.65
N VAL A 102 -5.24 -20.51 -11.36
CA VAL A 102 -6.31 -20.81 -10.39
C VAL A 102 -6.54 -19.66 -9.38
N ILE A 103 -5.56 -18.80 -9.13
CA ILE A 103 -5.61 -17.82 -8.03
C ILE A 103 -5.68 -16.39 -8.60
N LYS A 104 -6.75 -15.68 -8.24
CA LYS A 104 -6.98 -14.27 -8.57
C LYS A 104 -6.77 -13.42 -7.31
N SER A 105 -5.85 -12.48 -7.37
CA SER A 105 -5.55 -11.57 -6.26
C SER A 105 -6.20 -10.22 -6.51
N TRP A 106 -6.83 -9.68 -5.48
CA TRP A 106 -7.53 -8.39 -5.53
C TRP A 106 -6.64 -7.33 -4.92
N TYR A 107 -6.58 -6.18 -5.57
CA TYR A 107 -5.75 -5.05 -5.16
C TYR A 107 -6.62 -3.81 -5.03
N ILE A 108 -6.40 -3.07 -3.96
CA ILE A 108 -7.02 -1.77 -3.72
C ILE A 108 -5.94 -0.73 -3.45
N ARG A 109 -6.17 0.49 -3.92
CA ARG A 109 -5.35 1.64 -3.59
C ARG A 109 -6.11 2.48 -2.56
N VAL A 110 -5.53 2.65 -1.38
CA VAL A 110 -6.06 3.53 -0.33
C VAL A 110 -5.02 4.62 -0.08
N GLY A 111 -5.39 5.86 -0.41
CA GLY A 111 -4.46 6.99 -0.47
C GLY A 111 -3.29 6.75 -1.43
N ARG A 112 -2.06 6.76 -0.89
CA ARG A 112 -0.81 6.53 -1.65
C ARG A 112 -0.35 5.07 -1.68
N ASN A 113 -0.97 4.20 -0.89
CA ASN A 113 -0.52 2.82 -0.72
C ASN A 113 -1.41 1.84 -1.47
N ILE A 114 -0.81 0.72 -1.88
CA ILE A 114 -1.48 -0.38 -2.55
C ILE A 114 -1.53 -1.56 -1.59
N TYR A 115 -2.72 -2.13 -1.42
CA TYR A 115 -2.96 -3.27 -0.56
C TYR A 115 -3.55 -4.42 -1.36
N ARG A 116 -3.22 -5.65 -0.97
CA ARG A 116 -3.68 -6.88 -1.60
C ARG A 116 -4.53 -7.71 -0.64
N GLY A 117 -5.51 -8.41 -1.19
CA GLY A 117 -6.37 -9.32 -0.45
C GLY A 117 -7.09 -10.31 -1.35
N ASP A 118 -7.89 -11.16 -0.73
CA ASP A 118 -8.67 -12.19 -1.41
C ASP A 118 -10.07 -11.68 -1.78
N GLN A 119 -10.77 -12.43 -2.63
CA GLN A 119 -12.11 -12.09 -3.10
C GLN A 119 -13.11 -11.90 -1.95
N GLU A 120 -13.06 -12.75 -0.93
CA GLU A 120 -13.96 -12.66 0.24
C GLU A 120 -13.81 -11.35 1.02
N THR A 121 -12.69 -10.64 0.84
CA THR A 121 -12.40 -9.42 1.62
C THR A 121 -12.66 -8.18 0.79
N LEU A 122 -12.14 -8.18 -0.43
CA LEU A 122 -12.13 -7.01 -1.29
C LEU A 122 -13.21 -7.09 -2.36
N GLY A 123 -13.96 -8.20 -2.44
CA GLY A 123 -14.95 -8.47 -3.48
C GLY A 123 -16.03 -7.43 -3.54
N ASP A 124 -16.54 -6.98 -2.39
CA ASP A 124 -17.69 -6.08 -2.36
C ASP A 124 -17.29 -4.60 -2.43
N ILE A 125 -16.03 -4.27 -2.13
CA ILE A 125 -15.53 -2.90 -1.99
C ILE A 125 -15.52 -2.17 -3.33
N ILE A 126 -15.95 -0.91 -3.35
CA ILE A 126 -16.02 -0.10 -4.56
C ILE A 126 -15.04 1.08 -4.43
N ALA A 127 -14.58 1.62 -5.56
CA ALA A 127 -13.84 2.89 -5.54
C ALA A 127 -14.75 4.01 -5.03
N GLY A 128 -14.24 4.83 -4.11
CA GLY A 128 -15.01 5.86 -3.40
C GLY A 128 -15.36 5.49 -1.96
N ASP A 129 -15.33 4.20 -1.60
CA ASP A 129 -15.64 3.76 -0.23
C ASP A 129 -14.59 4.28 0.76
N VAL A 130 -15.05 4.76 1.92
CA VAL A 130 -14.19 5.00 3.09
C VAL A 130 -14.07 3.69 3.85
N VAL A 131 -12.86 3.19 4.02
CA VAL A 131 -12.61 1.88 4.63
C VAL A 131 -11.55 1.95 5.71
N THR A 132 -11.76 1.16 6.76
CA THR A 132 -10.74 0.86 7.76
C THR A 132 -10.25 -0.56 7.55
N LEU A 133 -8.95 -0.66 7.28
CA LEU A 133 -8.24 -1.88 6.95
C LEU A 133 -7.39 -2.33 8.12
N ARG A 134 -7.46 -3.61 8.48
CA ARG A 134 -6.45 -4.25 9.33
C ARG A 134 -5.50 -5.05 8.47
N LEU A 135 -4.21 -4.72 8.50
CA LEU A 135 -3.25 -5.24 7.52
C LEU A 135 -1.85 -5.45 8.11
N TYR A 136 -1.06 -6.28 7.46
CA TYR A 136 0.39 -6.35 7.68
C TYR A 136 1.08 -5.29 6.81
N ARG A 137 1.72 -4.31 7.46
CA ARG A 137 2.17 -3.07 6.81
C ARG A 137 3.20 -3.29 5.71
N HIS A 138 4.15 -4.20 5.91
CA HIS A 138 5.27 -4.37 4.98
C HIS A 138 4.96 -5.36 3.86
N SER A 139 4.10 -6.34 4.09
CA SER A 139 3.62 -7.30 3.07
C SER A 139 2.37 -6.82 2.33
N GLY A 140 1.74 -5.73 2.80
CA GLY A 140 0.56 -5.11 2.20
C GLY A 140 -0.67 -6.00 2.19
N VAL A 141 -0.69 -7.06 3.01
CA VAL A 141 -1.79 -8.05 3.04
C VAL A 141 -2.89 -7.59 3.98
N VAL A 142 -4.10 -7.45 3.44
CA VAL A 142 -5.31 -7.13 4.22
C VAL A 142 -5.83 -8.37 4.92
N LEU A 143 -6.06 -8.28 6.22
CA LEU A 143 -6.66 -9.32 7.07
C LEU A 143 -8.16 -9.14 7.21
N ALA A 144 -8.60 -7.89 7.42
CA ALA A 144 -10.00 -7.54 7.59
C ALA A 144 -10.23 -6.12 7.07
N ILE A 145 -11.45 -5.86 6.63
CA ILE A 145 -11.88 -4.57 6.14
C ILE A 145 -13.27 -4.27 6.69
N ARG A 146 -13.47 -3.01 7.07
CA ARG A 146 -14.77 -2.46 7.44
C ARG A 146 -15.00 -1.25 6.57
N ARG A 147 -16.18 -1.17 5.95
CA ARG A 147 -16.64 0.08 5.36
C ARG A 147 -17.14 0.96 6.48
N GLU A 148 -16.66 2.18 6.51
CA GLU A 148 -17.27 3.21 7.32
C GLU A 148 -18.40 3.82 6.50
N THR A 149 -19.56 4.01 7.13
CA THR A 149 -20.58 4.89 6.55
C THR A 149 -19.91 6.24 6.33
N PRO A 150 -19.93 6.81 5.11
CA PRO A 150 -19.40 8.13 4.87
C PRO A 150 -19.99 9.08 5.93
N PRO A 151 -19.19 9.94 6.58
CA PRO A 151 -19.78 10.99 7.41
C PRO A 151 -20.81 11.70 6.54
N GLU A 152 -22.03 11.88 7.06
CA GLU A 152 -23.09 12.60 6.36
C GLU A 152 -22.47 13.84 5.71
N PRO A 153 -22.80 14.13 4.43
CA PRO A 153 -22.45 15.43 3.87
C PRO A 153 -22.99 16.43 4.88
N VAL A 154 -22.10 17.20 5.51
CA VAL A 154 -22.50 18.36 6.29
C VAL A 154 -23.29 19.19 5.28
N GLU A 155 -24.61 19.16 5.38
CA GLU A 155 -25.45 20.09 4.63
C GLU A 155 -24.81 21.44 4.89
N PRO A 156 -24.41 22.18 3.85
CA PRO A 156 -23.85 23.50 4.06
C PRO A 156 -24.90 24.23 4.88
N GLU A 157 -24.55 24.57 6.13
CA GLU A 157 -25.40 25.37 7.00
C GLU A 157 -25.91 26.50 6.11
N GLU A 158 -27.22 26.48 5.88
CA GLU A 158 -27.94 27.50 5.17
C GLU A 158 -27.55 28.79 5.87
N GLN A 159 -26.62 29.53 5.25
CA GLN A 159 -26.17 30.80 5.77
C GLN A 159 -27.42 31.64 5.83
N ASP A 160 -27.90 31.86 7.06
CA ASP A 160 -28.95 32.79 7.44
C ASP A 160 -28.43 34.24 7.26
N GLY A 161 -27.89 34.49 6.07
CA GLY A 161 -27.48 35.78 5.56
C GLY A 161 -28.64 36.38 4.77
N PRO A 162 -28.81 37.71 4.81
CA PRO A 162 -29.94 38.37 4.16
C PRO A 162 -29.99 38.00 2.67
N PRO A 163 -31.21 37.86 2.11
CA PRO A 163 -31.41 37.36 0.75
C PRO A 163 -30.51 38.13 -0.24
N PRO A 164 -29.95 37.45 -1.26
CA PRO A 164 -29.14 38.11 -2.28
C PRO A 164 -29.95 39.26 -2.85
N GLN A 165 -29.42 40.48 -2.68
CA GLN A 165 -30.02 41.66 -3.30
C GLN A 165 -30.07 41.41 -4.81
N PRO A 166 -31.17 41.73 -5.49
CA PRO A 166 -31.27 41.56 -6.93
C PRO A 166 -30.07 42.27 -7.57
N GLU A 167 -29.24 41.49 -8.27
CA GLU A 167 -28.12 42.02 -9.03
C GLU A 167 -28.64 43.11 -9.96
N GLU A 168 -28.21 44.35 -9.73
CA GLU A 168 -28.47 45.47 -10.60
C GLU A 168 -27.97 45.09 -12.01
N PRO A 169 -28.77 45.24 -13.07
CA PRO A 169 -28.35 44.88 -14.41
C PRO A 169 -27.09 45.67 -14.75
N ILE A 170 -25.99 44.94 -15.00
CA ILE A 170 -24.73 45.49 -15.46
C ILE A 170 -25.02 46.27 -16.75
N GLN A 171 -25.12 47.60 -16.64
CA GLN A 171 -25.29 48.44 -17.81
C GLN A 171 -24.06 48.24 -18.71
N PRO A 172 -24.25 47.93 -20.01
CA PRO A 172 -23.12 47.77 -20.91
C PRO A 172 -22.38 49.10 -20.98
N ARG A 173 -21.12 49.10 -20.52
CA ARG A 173 -20.19 50.23 -20.69
C ARG A 173 -20.17 50.61 -22.17
N SER A 174 -20.82 51.72 -22.49
CA SER A 174 -20.75 52.35 -23.79
C SER A 174 -19.28 52.59 -24.12
N ARG A 175 -18.75 51.79 -25.05
CA ARG A 175 -17.38 51.86 -25.51
C ARG A 175 -17.29 53.12 -26.36
N ALA A 176 -16.80 54.21 -25.77
CA ALA A 176 -16.54 55.44 -26.49
C ALA A 176 -15.63 55.14 -27.70
N VAL A 177 -16.18 55.32 -28.89
CA VAL A 177 -15.48 55.27 -30.16
C VAL A 177 -14.50 56.44 -30.16
N ARG A 178 -13.20 56.16 -30.16
CA ARG A 178 -12.19 57.19 -30.44
C ARG A 178 -12.26 57.53 -31.94
N PRO A 179 -12.38 58.80 -32.33
CA PRO A 179 -12.21 59.17 -33.71
C PRO A 179 -10.73 59.02 -34.09
N GLU A 180 -10.52 58.43 -35.27
CA GLU A 180 -9.21 58.34 -35.89
C GLU A 180 -8.72 59.72 -36.34
N PHE A 181 -7.46 60.00 -36.05
CA PHE A 181 -6.62 60.96 -36.76
C PHE A 181 -5.19 60.42 -36.79
#